data_AF-A0A3A8E5Y1-F1
#
_entry.id   AF-A0A3A8E5Y1-F1
#
_cell.length_a   1.000
_cell.length_b   1.000
_cell.length_c   1.000
_cell.angle_alpha   90.00
_cell.angle_beta   90.00
_cell.angle_gamma   90.00
#
_symmetry.space_group_name_H-M   'P 1'
#
loop_
_entity.id
_entity.type
_entity.pdbx_description
1 polymer ?
#
loop_
_entity_poly.entity_id
_entity_poly.type
_entity_poly.pdbx_seq_one_letter_code
_entity_poly.pdbx_strand_id
1 'polypeptide(L)'
;QVAVDQVTDQGELFRTTGIITEATQGQSDGSLTLYKLTLEDATSLWHKRRNSRVFMNKSVRDVSETLFKEWQSKSPLFAASLMLDLSGLSQNYDVRPFIMQSNESDYDFLTRLWRSEGINWLIDEAQLKVRHSSAPIEKQKLRLIDDNSQYQALSRRSIRFHRSSATEKQDSITSLIGERSMQPTAVHVQRWQADGLSQEEGAGSVQSKHQHSQHQDNASLSLEQAWHVSPAWMQDLNAEDQATAASNSQIEKLNQNLTRYHELQSKKFNAQSTVRDTQVGYWFELNEHPEIDQHSGADKQFLITEKKFYNQNNLPKDLTEQVNQLIEQSQWNIKPIHEQAERLANQLTLQRRNIATVPAYNPLKHRPSTHPQRAKVVGPSGEEIHVDEWGRIKVRFLFTRGDDHSHDGGAGSNDNDTDSAWVDVLTPWAGEGYGARFLPRIGEIVVIDFFDGNIDRPFVLGRIHEAQRSPTQFDSKGKLPDTKKLAGIKSKEVQGEGFGQLRFDDTTGQISTQLQSTHGATQLNLGSLSHPKETAESEGRGEGFELRTDQWGAVRAGQGLLVSTHPQQQAAAMHLDAQPAKAQIEANLNSSNALSEVAKNQQTDPLEVLDNLKNFLGQIEKGSQEKADAFKQALMI
;
A
#
# COMPACT_ATOMS: atom_id res chain seq x y z
N GLN A 1 -6.86 14.42 35.64
CA GLN A 1 -6.44 13.04 35.98
C GLN A 1 -7.08 12.67 37.31
N VAL A 2 -7.33 11.39 37.54
CA VAL A 2 -7.87 10.85 38.79
C VAL A 2 -7.06 9.63 39.20
N ALA A 3 -6.91 9.43 40.50
CA ALA A 3 -6.39 8.20 41.09
C ALA A 3 -7.50 7.53 41.91
N VAL A 4 -7.62 6.21 41.76
CA VAL A 4 -8.46 5.35 42.59
C VAL A 4 -7.52 4.45 43.38
N ASP A 5 -7.55 4.59 44.70
CA ASP A 5 -6.73 3.80 45.60
C ASP A 5 -7.56 2.73 46.29
N GLN A 6 -7.08 1.51 46.24
CA GLN A 6 -7.69 0.35 46.87
C GLN A 6 -6.81 -0.16 48.01
N VAL A 7 -7.41 -0.36 49.19
CA VAL A 7 -6.71 -0.94 50.34
C VAL A 7 -6.58 -2.46 50.15
N THR A 8 -5.36 -2.98 50.13
CA THR A 8 -5.06 -4.42 50.01
C THR A 8 -5.31 -5.18 51.32
N ASP A 9 -5.25 -6.52 51.28
CA ASP A 9 -5.25 -7.39 52.47
C ASP A 9 -4.04 -7.15 53.41
N GLN A 10 -3.00 -6.47 52.93
CA GLN A 10 -1.83 -6.07 53.71
C GLN A 10 -1.93 -4.62 54.23
N GLY A 11 -3.04 -3.93 53.98
CA GLY A 11 -3.25 -2.54 54.41
C GLY A 11 -2.48 -1.51 53.57
N GLU A 12 -1.93 -1.90 52.43
CA GLU A 12 -1.27 -0.99 51.49
C GLU A 12 -2.29 -0.38 50.52
N LEU A 13 -1.96 0.77 49.94
CA LEU A 13 -2.78 1.38 48.90
C LEU A 13 -2.28 0.97 47.52
N PHE A 14 -3.09 0.19 46.81
CA PHE A 14 -2.88 -0.17 45.41
C PHE A 14 -3.60 0.82 44.51
N ARG A 15 -2.87 1.50 43.64
CA ARG A 15 -3.35 2.66 42.88
C ARG A 15 -3.63 2.31 41.43
N THR A 16 -4.73 2.83 40.91
CA THR A 16 -5.02 2.90 39.48
C THR A 16 -5.28 4.35 39.09
N THR A 17 -4.64 4.82 38.03
CA THR A 17 -4.76 6.21 37.55
C THR A 17 -5.34 6.28 36.15
N GLY A 18 -5.80 7.47 35.77
CA GLY A 18 -6.29 7.72 34.41
C GLY A 18 -6.82 9.14 34.22
N ILE A 19 -7.41 9.38 33.06
CA ILE A 19 -8.13 10.60 32.71
C ILE A 19 -9.64 10.34 32.69
N ILE A 20 -10.42 11.35 33.13
CA ILE A 20 -11.88 11.29 33.02
C ILE A 20 -12.23 11.58 31.56
N THR A 21 -12.84 10.61 30.88
CA THR A 21 -13.28 10.77 29.47
C THR A 21 -14.78 11.01 29.34
N GLU A 22 -15.53 10.70 30.40
CA GLU A 22 -16.96 10.98 30.50
C GLU A 22 -17.33 11.29 31.96
N ALA A 23 -18.23 12.25 32.16
CA ALA A 23 -18.78 12.58 33.47
C ALA A 23 -20.28 12.83 33.34
N THR A 24 -21.07 12.17 34.18
CA THR A 24 -22.53 12.33 34.23
C THR A 24 -22.95 12.60 35.68
N GLN A 25 -23.74 13.64 35.88
CA GLN A 25 -24.42 13.88 37.15
C GLN A 25 -25.73 13.09 37.17
N GLY A 26 -25.93 12.33 38.24
CA GLY A 26 -27.17 11.59 38.50
C GLY A 26 -28.14 12.42 39.35
N GLN A 27 -29.08 11.73 39.97
CA GLN A 27 -30.03 12.35 40.88
C GLN A 27 -29.36 12.84 42.15
N SER A 28 -30.03 13.82 42.76
CA SER A 28 -29.66 14.41 44.03
C SER A 28 -30.91 14.57 44.89
N ASP A 29 -30.81 14.27 46.17
CA ASP A 29 -31.84 14.54 47.17
C ASP A 29 -31.52 15.78 48.02
N GLY A 30 -30.50 16.56 47.63
CA GLY A 30 -30.01 17.73 48.35
C GLY A 30 -29.01 17.41 49.47
N SER A 31 -28.95 16.16 49.96
CA SER A 31 -27.93 15.69 50.90
C SER A 31 -26.79 14.95 50.21
N LEU A 32 -27.11 14.19 49.17
CA LEU A 32 -26.19 13.45 48.33
C LEU A 32 -26.46 13.77 46.86
N THR A 33 -25.40 13.75 46.07
CA THR A 33 -25.46 13.88 44.61
C THR A 33 -24.60 12.78 44.01
N LEU A 34 -25.17 12.01 43.10
CA LEU A 34 -24.43 10.96 42.41
C LEU A 34 -23.66 11.53 41.23
N TYR A 35 -22.43 11.06 41.07
CA TYR A 35 -21.61 11.29 39.88
C TYR A 35 -21.11 9.96 39.33
N LYS A 36 -21.26 9.76 38.02
CA LYS A 36 -20.68 8.64 37.28
C LYS A 36 -19.55 9.18 36.43
N LEU A 37 -18.35 8.64 36.61
CA LEU A 37 -17.16 9.02 35.86
C LEU A 37 -16.63 7.80 35.10
N THR A 38 -16.31 7.97 33.82
CA THR A 38 -15.58 6.97 33.02
C THR A 38 -14.10 7.34 33.06
N LEU A 39 -13.28 6.43 33.57
CA LEU A 39 -11.84 6.58 33.72
C LEU A 39 -11.14 5.70 32.67
N GLU A 40 -10.33 6.32 31.81
CA GLU A 40 -9.52 5.62 30.80
C GLU A 40 -8.08 6.11 30.86
N ASP A 41 -7.13 5.35 30.32
CA ASP A 41 -5.76 5.83 30.17
C ASP A 41 -5.64 6.86 29.03
N ALA A 42 -4.48 7.50 28.90
CA ALA A 42 -4.32 8.59 27.94
C ALA A 42 -4.36 8.16 26.46
N THR A 43 -4.23 6.87 26.15
CA THR A 43 -4.38 6.35 24.77
C THR A 43 -5.82 6.45 24.28
N SER A 44 -6.81 6.62 25.18
CA SER A 44 -8.19 6.93 24.81
C SER A 44 -8.31 8.18 23.92
N LEU A 45 -7.39 9.15 24.08
CA LEU A 45 -7.33 10.36 23.26
C LEU A 45 -6.98 10.06 21.79
N TRP A 46 -6.26 8.97 21.51
CA TRP A 46 -5.88 8.58 20.15
C TRP A 46 -7.09 8.19 19.30
N HIS A 47 -8.18 7.73 19.92
CA HIS A 47 -9.44 7.48 19.21
C HIS A 47 -10.14 8.76 18.75
N LYS A 48 -9.78 9.92 19.32
CA LYS A 48 -10.41 11.22 19.02
C LYS A 48 -9.68 11.99 17.92
N ARG A 49 -8.54 11.50 17.43
CA ARG A 49 -7.79 12.08 16.32
C ARG A 49 -7.75 11.12 15.15
N ARG A 50 -8.02 11.65 13.96
CA ARG A 50 -7.92 10.95 12.66
C ARG A 50 -7.01 11.74 11.74
N ASN A 51 -6.16 11.05 11.00
CA ASN A 51 -5.19 11.70 10.12
C ASN A 51 -4.90 10.90 8.84
N SER A 52 -4.28 11.59 7.86
CA SER A 52 -3.76 10.99 6.64
C SER A 52 -2.36 11.53 6.36
N ARG A 53 -1.35 10.67 6.36
CA ARG A 53 0.07 11.02 6.21
C ARG A 53 0.89 9.83 5.77
N VAL A 54 2.12 10.08 5.34
CA VAL A 54 3.09 9.05 4.98
C VAL A 54 4.33 9.16 5.86
N PHE A 55 4.99 8.04 6.10
CA PHE A 55 6.29 7.96 6.76
C PHE A 55 7.27 7.29 5.81
N MET A 56 8.44 7.90 5.66
CA MET A 56 9.49 7.49 4.76
C MET A 56 10.63 6.84 5.52
N ASN A 57 11.04 5.65 5.10
CA ASN A 57 12.23 4.97 5.62
C ASN A 57 12.21 4.85 7.16
N LYS A 58 11.07 4.41 7.73
CA LYS A 58 10.86 4.28 9.18
C LYS A 58 10.56 2.85 9.57
N SER A 59 11.02 2.45 10.75
CA SER A 59 10.52 1.25 11.43
C SER A 59 9.22 1.55 12.18
N VAL A 60 8.50 0.49 12.59
CA VAL A 60 7.30 0.63 13.46
C VAL A 60 7.65 1.32 14.78
N ARG A 61 8.86 1.11 15.30
CA ARG A 61 9.38 1.81 16.48
C ARG A 61 9.49 3.31 16.24
N ASP A 62 10.10 3.72 15.14
CA ASP A 62 10.31 5.14 14.81
C ASP A 62 8.98 5.88 14.62
N VAL A 63 8.02 5.23 13.94
CA VAL A 63 6.65 5.77 13.79
C VAL A 63 5.98 5.96 15.15
N SER A 64 6.13 4.97 16.04
CA SER A 64 5.55 5.02 17.39
C SER A 64 6.15 6.16 18.21
N GLU A 65 7.47 6.32 18.20
CA GLU A 65 8.16 7.43 18.87
C GLU A 65 7.74 8.80 18.31
N THR A 66 7.62 8.90 16.99
CA THR A 66 7.24 10.13 16.31
C THR A 66 5.85 10.58 16.73
N LEU A 67 4.86 9.70 16.62
CA LEU A 67 3.49 10.01 17.01
C LEU A 67 3.38 10.31 18.50
N PHE A 68 4.10 9.57 19.35
CA PHE A 68 4.08 9.82 20.78
C PHE A 68 4.62 11.20 21.14
N LYS A 69 5.79 11.58 20.59
CA LYS A 69 6.39 12.91 20.78
C LYS A 69 5.46 14.02 20.28
N GLU A 70 4.79 13.79 19.16
CA GLU A 70 3.81 14.73 18.62
C GLU A 70 2.60 14.92 19.55
N TRP A 71 2.08 13.84 20.14
CA TRP A 71 1.01 13.92 21.13
C TRP A 71 1.46 14.64 22.40
N GLN A 72 2.70 14.42 22.85
CA GLN A 72 3.28 15.14 23.97
C GLN A 72 3.43 16.63 23.70
N SER A 73 3.78 17.03 22.47
CA SER A 73 3.93 18.45 22.13
C SER A 73 2.58 19.15 21.96
N LYS A 74 1.57 18.47 21.39
CA LYS A 74 0.26 19.06 21.10
C LYS A 74 -0.72 19.02 22.27
N SER A 75 -0.61 18.07 23.19
CA SER A 75 -1.55 17.88 24.29
C SER A 75 -0.86 17.89 25.66
N PRO A 76 -0.96 19.00 26.42
CA PRO A 76 -0.45 19.06 27.79
C PRO A 76 -1.04 17.98 28.70
N LEU A 77 -2.32 17.62 28.49
CA LEU A 77 -2.96 16.54 29.23
C LEU A 77 -2.30 15.19 28.93
N PHE A 78 -2.05 14.87 27.65
CA PHE A 78 -1.38 13.62 27.28
C PHE A 78 0.05 13.60 27.83
N ALA A 79 0.80 14.69 27.66
CA ALA A 79 2.18 14.82 28.12
C ALA A 79 2.33 14.67 29.64
N ALA A 80 1.32 15.09 30.40
CA ALA A 80 1.26 14.96 31.86
C ALA A 80 0.76 13.57 32.32
N SER A 81 0.10 12.80 31.46
CA SER A 81 -0.54 11.53 31.84
C SER A 81 0.28 10.29 31.47
N LEU A 82 1.04 10.33 30.36
CA LEU A 82 1.64 9.12 29.79
C LEU A 82 3.09 9.36 29.32
N MET A 83 3.95 8.37 29.52
CA MET A 83 5.28 8.28 28.95
C MET A 83 5.44 7.00 28.13
N LEU A 84 6.28 7.04 27.10
CA LEU A 84 6.58 5.89 26.26
C LEU A 84 7.78 5.14 26.83
N ASP A 85 7.64 3.82 26.97
CA ASP A 85 8.68 2.91 27.40
C ASP A 85 8.89 1.83 26.32
N LEU A 86 10.08 1.87 25.71
CA LEU A 86 10.50 0.95 24.65
C LEU A 86 11.52 -0.06 25.14
N SER A 87 11.84 -0.11 26.44
CA SER A 87 12.84 -1.06 26.95
C SER A 87 12.38 -2.51 26.85
N GLY A 88 11.07 -2.74 26.67
CA GLY A 88 10.49 -4.05 26.43
C GLY A 88 10.63 -4.57 25.00
N LEU A 89 11.23 -3.77 24.10
CA LEU A 89 11.54 -4.18 22.74
C LEU A 89 12.97 -4.72 22.68
N SER A 90 13.10 -5.99 22.32
CA SER A 90 14.37 -6.72 22.22
C SER A 90 14.77 -7.04 20.77
N GLN A 91 13.83 -6.96 19.84
CA GLN A 91 14.04 -7.28 18.43
C GLN A 91 14.48 -6.05 17.62
N ASN A 92 15.12 -6.31 16.48
CA ASN A 92 15.31 -5.32 15.44
C ASN A 92 14.06 -5.30 14.54
N TYR A 93 13.57 -4.11 14.22
CA TYR A 93 12.39 -3.91 13.39
C TYR A 93 12.79 -3.42 12.02
N ASP A 94 12.14 -3.96 10.99
CA ASP A 94 12.43 -3.61 9.63
C ASP A 94 12.12 -2.13 9.36
N VAL A 95 13.06 -1.47 8.68
CA VAL A 95 12.86 -0.14 8.12
C VAL A 95 12.06 -0.31 6.83
N ARG A 96 10.85 0.24 6.80
CA ARG A 96 9.97 0.17 5.64
C ARG A 96 10.19 1.41 4.79
N PRO A 97 10.32 1.28 3.45
CA PRO A 97 10.54 2.44 2.59
C PRO A 97 9.32 3.37 2.58
N PHE A 98 8.13 2.83 2.84
CA PHE A 98 6.87 3.57 2.83
C PHE A 98 5.88 2.99 3.85
N ILE A 99 5.28 3.85 4.67
CA ILE A 99 4.16 3.53 5.56
C ILE A 99 3.11 4.64 5.40
N MET A 100 1.85 4.29 5.13
CA MET A 100 0.77 5.25 5.01
C MET A 100 -0.25 5.08 6.14
N GLN A 101 -0.61 6.19 6.79
CA GLN A 101 -1.86 6.36 7.55
C GLN A 101 -2.87 7.03 6.62
N SER A 102 -4.08 6.48 6.44
CA SER A 102 -5.10 7.12 5.58
C SER A 102 -6.49 7.07 6.19
N ASN A 103 -6.99 8.21 6.64
CA ASN A 103 -8.28 8.35 7.31
C ASN A 103 -8.44 7.39 8.50
N GLU A 104 -7.36 7.00 9.16
CA GLU A 104 -7.38 6.11 10.34
C GLU A 104 -7.26 6.94 11.62
N SER A 105 -7.84 6.45 12.72
CA SER A 105 -7.50 7.02 14.03
C SER A 105 -6.04 6.72 14.36
N ASP A 106 -5.41 7.55 15.19
CA ASP A 106 -4.02 7.27 15.61
C ASP A 106 -3.93 5.94 16.39
N TYR A 107 -5.01 5.55 17.08
CA TYR A 107 -5.12 4.24 17.72
C TYR A 107 -5.08 3.12 16.69
N ASP A 108 -5.96 3.13 15.69
CA ASP A 108 -6.04 2.06 14.68
C ASP A 108 -4.71 1.93 13.92
N PHE A 109 -4.10 3.06 13.59
CA PHE A 109 -2.82 3.11 12.89
C PHE A 109 -1.67 2.51 13.70
N LEU A 110 -1.45 2.96 14.95
CA LEU A 110 -0.38 2.42 15.79
C LEU A 110 -0.60 0.93 16.08
N THR A 111 -1.83 0.58 16.44
CA THR A 111 -2.16 -0.77 16.92
C THR A 111 -2.14 -1.81 15.80
N ARG A 112 -2.45 -1.46 14.54
CA ARG A 112 -2.24 -2.38 13.41
C ARG A 112 -0.77 -2.60 13.09
N LEU A 113 0.07 -1.58 13.23
CA LEU A 113 1.51 -1.71 13.01
C LEU A 113 2.12 -2.60 14.09
N TRP A 114 1.79 -2.37 15.37
CA TRP A 114 2.25 -3.23 16.47
C TRP A 114 1.81 -4.67 16.31
N ARG A 115 0.55 -4.91 15.90
CA ARG A 115 0.06 -6.27 15.61
C ARG A 115 0.84 -6.96 14.50
N SER A 116 1.14 -6.25 13.42
CA SER A 116 1.90 -6.81 12.29
C SER A 116 3.29 -7.29 12.70
N GLU A 117 3.88 -6.66 13.71
CA GLU A 117 5.20 -6.99 14.25
C GLU A 117 5.17 -7.94 15.45
N GLY A 118 3.99 -8.27 15.98
CA GLY A 118 3.84 -9.07 17.21
C GLY A 118 4.14 -8.30 18.50
N ILE A 119 4.13 -6.97 18.46
CA ILE A 119 4.36 -6.10 19.63
C ILE A 119 3.08 -6.00 20.46
N ASN A 120 3.17 -6.38 21.74
CA ASN A 120 2.15 -6.09 22.74
C ASN A 120 2.33 -4.65 23.25
N TRP A 121 1.24 -4.00 23.62
CA TRP A 121 1.26 -2.71 24.31
C TRP A 121 0.52 -2.83 25.64
N LEU A 122 1.13 -2.28 26.69
CA LEU A 122 0.63 -2.34 28.05
C LEU A 122 0.66 -0.95 28.67
N ILE A 123 -0.42 -0.54 29.31
CA ILE A 123 -0.42 0.64 30.18
C ILE A 123 -0.12 0.16 31.59
N ASP A 124 0.99 0.66 32.13
CA ASP A 124 1.50 0.30 33.44
C ASP A 124 1.57 1.55 34.33
N GLU A 125 1.38 1.38 35.64
CA GLU A 125 1.55 2.49 36.57
C GLU A 125 3.05 2.74 36.80
N ALA A 126 3.44 4.00 37.00
CA ALA A 126 4.81 4.28 37.43
C ALA A 126 5.09 3.64 38.80
N GLN A 127 4.09 3.65 39.68
CA GLN A 127 4.10 3.01 40.99
C GLN A 127 2.71 2.43 41.29
N LEU A 128 2.63 1.09 41.43
CA LEU A 128 1.39 0.39 41.77
C LEU A 128 0.98 0.58 43.24
N LYS A 129 1.93 0.87 44.14
CA LYS A 129 1.69 1.03 45.58
C LYS A 129 2.09 2.42 46.04
N VAL A 130 1.24 3.08 46.81
CA VAL A 130 1.48 4.42 47.37
C VAL A 130 1.33 4.43 48.88
N ARG A 131 2.00 5.38 49.55
CA ARG A 131 1.93 5.50 51.03
C ARG A 131 0.64 6.15 51.52
N HIS A 132 0.13 7.15 50.79
CA HIS A 132 -1.06 7.92 51.13
C HIS A 132 -1.80 8.32 49.87
N SER A 133 -3.12 8.48 49.94
CA SER A 133 -3.94 8.82 48.77
C SER A 133 -3.67 10.20 48.19
N SER A 134 -3.10 11.12 48.98
CA SER A 134 -2.67 12.45 48.51
C SER A 134 -1.34 12.44 47.75
N ALA A 135 -0.69 11.29 47.57
CA ALA A 135 0.52 11.19 46.75
C ALA A 135 0.24 11.69 45.32
N PRO A 136 1.17 12.44 44.69
CA PRO A 136 0.95 12.98 43.35
C PRO A 136 0.75 11.86 42.33
N ILE A 137 -0.05 12.14 41.29
CA ILE A 137 -0.20 11.23 40.16
C ILE A 137 1.06 11.32 39.31
N GLU A 138 1.70 10.17 39.09
CA GLU A 138 2.84 10.04 38.18
C GLU A 138 2.34 9.62 36.78
N LYS A 139 3.18 9.84 35.76
CA LYS A 139 2.84 9.45 34.39
C LYS A 139 2.77 7.93 34.29
N GLN A 140 1.68 7.40 33.75
CA GLN A 140 1.60 5.99 33.36
C GLN A 140 2.64 5.71 32.27
N LYS A 141 3.05 4.45 32.14
CA LYS A 141 3.99 3.97 31.13
C LYS A 141 3.24 3.19 30.07
N LEU A 142 3.28 3.66 28.83
CA LEU A 142 2.97 2.83 27.68
C LEU A 142 4.20 1.99 27.35
N ARG A 143 4.14 0.71 27.73
CA ARG A 143 5.22 -0.25 27.52
C ARG A 143 4.95 -1.02 26.24
N LEU A 144 5.85 -0.94 25.27
CA LEU A 144 5.84 -1.82 24.10
C LEU A 144 6.71 -3.04 24.40
N ILE A 145 6.15 -4.25 24.22
CA ILE A 145 6.73 -5.51 24.68
C ILE A 145 6.66 -6.57 23.57
N ASP A 146 7.82 -7.10 23.18
CA ASP A 146 7.92 -8.16 22.16
C ASP A 146 8.35 -9.53 22.71
N ASP A 147 8.65 -9.62 24.00
CA ASP A 147 9.05 -10.86 24.67
C ASP A 147 8.49 -10.97 26.11
N ASN A 148 8.09 -12.18 26.50
CA ASN A 148 7.47 -12.43 27.80
C ASN A 148 8.42 -12.19 29.00
N SER A 149 9.74 -12.21 28.81
CA SER A 149 10.71 -11.92 29.87
C SER A 149 10.59 -10.50 30.43
N GLN A 150 9.97 -9.59 29.67
CA GLN A 150 9.78 -8.19 30.04
C GLN A 150 8.61 -7.97 31.00
N TYR A 151 7.73 -8.97 31.18
CA TYR A 151 6.68 -8.94 32.18
C TYR A 151 7.22 -9.20 33.58
N GLN A 152 6.75 -8.41 34.54
CA GLN A 152 7.26 -8.42 35.90
C GLN A 152 6.42 -9.33 36.81
N ALA A 153 7.03 -9.86 37.87
CA ALA A 153 6.26 -10.58 38.87
C ALA A 153 5.50 -9.59 39.75
N LEU A 154 4.30 -9.97 40.22
CA LEU A 154 3.62 -9.23 41.29
C LEU A 154 4.53 -9.13 42.53
N SER A 155 4.42 -8.04 43.29
CA SER A 155 5.21 -7.85 44.51
C SER A 155 5.03 -8.98 45.53
N ARG A 156 3.80 -9.53 45.63
CA ARG A 156 3.50 -10.69 46.49
C ARG A 156 4.08 -12.02 45.99
N ARG A 157 4.54 -12.08 44.73
CA ARG A 157 5.12 -13.24 44.01
C ARG A 157 4.19 -14.43 43.83
N SER A 158 3.49 -14.87 44.88
CA SER A 158 2.59 -16.00 44.86
C SER A 158 1.19 -15.64 45.33
N ILE A 159 0.21 -16.41 44.85
CA ILE A 159 -1.19 -16.31 45.25
C ILE A 159 -1.66 -17.72 45.62
N ARG A 160 -2.40 -17.83 46.73
CA ARG A 160 -2.94 -19.10 47.21
C ARG A 160 -4.28 -19.41 46.52
N PHE A 161 -4.52 -20.67 46.23
CA PHE A 161 -5.83 -21.19 45.84
C PHE A 161 -6.60 -21.59 47.09
N HIS A 162 -7.58 -20.79 47.49
CA HIS A 162 -8.32 -21.03 48.72
C HIS A 162 -9.72 -20.41 48.69
N ARG A 163 -10.60 -20.85 49.59
CA ARG A 163 -11.93 -20.24 49.74
C ARG A 163 -11.84 -18.76 50.12
N SER A 164 -12.88 -18.00 49.78
CA SER A 164 -13.12 -16.65 50.32
C SER A 164 -14.13 -16.76 51.45
N SER A 165 -13.78 -16.28 52.65
CA SER A 165 -14.64 -16.30 53.84
C SER A 165 -14.23 -15.16 54.78
N ALA A 166 -15.17 -14.68 55.60
CA ALA A 166 -14.93 -13.62 56.60
C ALA A 166 -13.85 -13.99 57.64
N THR A 167 -13.51 -15.27 57.78
CA THR A 167 -12.46 -15.77 58.68
C THR A 167 -11.06 -15.75 58.06
N GLU A 168 -10.96 -15.58 56.74
CA GLU A 168 -9.67 -15.57 56.03
C GLU A 168 -9.02 -14.19 56.14
N LYS A 169 -7.70 -14.18 56.37
CA LYS A 169 -6.93 -12.93 56.56
C LYS A 169 -6.25 -12.42 55.30
N GLN A 170 -6.19 -13.25 54.25
CA GLN A 170 -5.47 -12.98 53.02
C GLN A 170 -6.38 -13.21 51.83
N ASP A 171 -6.19 -12.41 50.80
CA ASP A 171 -6.91 -12.59 49.54
C ASP A 171 -6.35 -13.81 48.78
N SER A 172 -7.25 -14.50 48.07
CA SER A 172 -6.94 -15.74 47.37
C SER A 172 -7.64 -15.83 46.01
N ILE A 173 -7.17 -16.77 45.18
CA ILE A 173 -7.93 -17.26 44.03
C ILE A 173 -8.88 -18.34 44.53
N THR A 174 -10.18 -18.17 44.27
CA THR A 174 -11.24 -19.07 44.73
C THR A 174 -11.69 -20.07 43.67
N SER A 175 -11.44 -19.76 42.39
CA SER A 175 -11.75 -20.63 41.26
C SER A 175 -10.68 -20.48 40.19
N LEU A 176 -10.30 -21.58 39.57
CA LEU A 176 -9.41 -21.63 38.40
C LEU A 176 -10.00 -22.62 37.40
N ILE A 177 -10.34 -22.15 36.21
CA ILE A 177 -10.98 -22.95 35.16
C ILE A 177 -10.10 -22.89 33.92
N GLY A 178 -9.55 -24.05 33.54
CA GLY A 178 -8.87 -24.19 32.25
C GLY A 178 -9.88 -24.30 31.11
N GLU A 179 -9.80 -23.38 30.16
CA GLU A 179 -10.59 -23.39 28.93
C GLU A 179 -9.68 -23.78 27.76
N ARG A 180 -10.12 -24.71 26.92
CA ARG A 180 -9.39 -25.14 25.73
C ARG A 180 -10.27 -25.00 24.49
N SER A 181 -9.64 -24.67 23.38
CA SER A 181 -10.29 -24.63 22.07
C SER A 181 -9.38 -25.23 21.01
N MET A 182 -9.98 -25.86 19.99
CA MET A 182 -9.23 -26.28 18.81
C MET A 182 -8.87 -25.05 17.99
N GLN A 183 -7.63 -24.96 17.55
CA GLN A 183 -7.08 -23.89 16.72
C GLN A 183 -6.38 -24.51 15.51
N PRO A 184 -6.06 -23.73 14.47
CA PRO A 184 -5.19 -24.19 13.40
C PRO A 184 -3.91 -24.81 13.96
N THR A 185 -3.60 -26.03 13.50
CA THR A 185 -2.41 -26.78 13.88
C THR A 185 -1.24 -26.51 12.96
N ALA A 186 -1.45 -25.85 11.82
CA ALA A 186 -0.38 -25.41 10.94
C ALA A 186 -0.66 -24.03 10.32
N VAL A 187 0.40 -23.25 10.11
CA VAL A 187 0.34 -21.98 9.39
C VAL A 187 1.35 -22.02 8.24
N HIS A 188 0.87 -21.66 7.05
CA HIS A 188 1.68 -21.45 5.85
C HIS A 188 1.51 -19.99 5.40
N VAL A 189 2.62 -19.33 5.06
CA VAL A 189 2.61 -17.92 4.63
C VAL A 189 3.51 -17.79 3.39
N GLN A 190 2.99 -17.11 2.37
CA GLN A 190 3.66 -16.85 1.11
C GLN A 190 3.41 -15.43 0.60
N ARG A 191 4.32 -14.90 -0.22
CA ARG A 191 4.19 -13.62 -0.93
C ARG A 191 4.91 -13.63 -2.28
N TRP A 192 4.55 -12.68 -3.14
CA TRP A 192 5.32 -12.36 -4.34
C TRP A 192 6.55 -11.48 -4.02
N GLN A 193 7.71 -11.84 -4.57
CA GLN A 193 8.98 -11.11 -4.45
C GLN A 193 9.38 -10.59 -5.84
N ALA A 194 9.11 -9.29 -6.08
CA ALA A 194 9.18 -8.72 -7.41
C ALA A 194 10.61 -8.54 -7.95
N ASP A 195 11.57 -8.16 -7.10
CA ASP A 195 13.00 -8.03 -7.45
C ASP A 195 13.67 -9.37 -7.78
N GLY A 196 13.20 -10.46 -7.15
CA GLY A 196 13.65 -11.83 -7.43
C GLY A 196 12.82 -12.57 -8.48
N LEU A 197 11.76 -11.96 -9.03
CA LEU A 197 10.79 -12.58 -9.94
C LEU A 197 10.35 -13.98 -9.49
N SER A 198 10.07 -14.14 -8.20
CA SER A 198 9.81 -15.43 -7.59
C SER A 198 8.82 -15.34 -6.44
N GLN A 199 8.32 -16.49 -6.03
CA GLN A 199 7.49 -16.62 -4.84
C GLN A 199 8.39 -16.89 -3.63
N GLU A 200 8.21 -16.09 -2.59
CA GLU A 200 8.81 -16.35 -1.29
C GLU A 200 7.78 -17.05 -0.39
N GLU A 201 8.23 -18.11 0.27
CA GLU A 201 7.45 -18.87 1.24
C GLU A 201 8.26 -18.98 2.53
N GLY A 202 7.55 -19.10 3.66
CA GLY A 202 8.19 -19.42 4.94
C GLY A 202 8.75 -20.86 4.95
N ALA A 203 8.99 -21.42 6.14
CA ALA A 203 9.41 -22.83 6.26
C ALA A 203 8.32 -23.87 5.88
N GLY A 204 7.36 -23.52 5.01
CA GLY A 204 6.21 -24.34 4.63
C GLY A 204 5.09 -24.30 5.66
N SER A 205 4.30 -25.39 5.73
CA SER A 205 3.25 -25.58 6.74
C SER A 205 3.87 -25.93 8.09
N VAL A 206 4.23 -24.91 8.86
CA VAL A 206 4.87 -25.08 10.17
C VAL A 206 3.83 -25.57 11.17
N GLN A 207 4.04 -26.78 11.69
CA GLN A 207 3.16 -27.37 12.69
C GLN A 207 3.35 -26.67 14.04
N SER A 208 2.22 -26.32 14.67
CA SER A 208 2.14 -25.84 16.04
C SER A 208 2.82 -26.82 16.99
N LYS A 209 3.49 -26.31 18.03
CA LYS A 209 4.07 -27.15 19.09
C LYS A 209 3.05 -27.45 20.19
N HIS A 210 1.90 -26.80 20.17
CA HIS A 210 0.85 -27.02 21.15
C HIS A 210 0.12 -28.35 20.91
N GLN A 211 0.02 -29.18 21.94
CA GLN A 211 -0.72 -30.43 21.87
C GLN A 211 -2.23 -30.21 22.13
N HIS A 212 -3.04 -30.34 21.07
CA HIS A 212 -4.50 -30.17 21.15
C HIS A 212 -5.23 -31.43 21.67
N SER A 213 -4.72 -32.63 21.38
CA SER A 213 -5.33 -33.90 21.75
C SER A 213 -4.30 -34.92 22.25
N GLN A 214 -4.74 -35.81 23.14
CA GLN A 214 -3.95 -36.96 23.57
C GLN A 214 -4.02 -38.13 22.58
N HIS A 215 -5.02 -38.13 21.69
CA HIS A 215 -5.30 -39.25 20.77
C HIS A 215 -4.99 -38.93 19.31
N GLN A 216 -4.96 -37.65 18.94
CA GLN A 216 -4.69 -37.17 17.58
C GLN A 216 -3.54 -36.17 17.67
N ASP A 217 -2.51 -36.35 16.85
CA ASP A 217 -1.42 -35.39 16.77
C ASP A 217 -1.80 -34.22 15.84
N ASN A 218 -0.97 -33.18 15.83
CA ASN A 218 -1.25 -31.97 15.05
C ASN A 218 -1.29 -32.22 13.54
N ALA A 219 -0.53 -33.21 13.05
CA ALA A 219 -0.50 -33.57 11.65
C ALA A 219 -1.79 -34.32 11.24
N SER A 220 -2.27 -35.23 12.08
CA SER A 220 -3.49 -35.99 11.84
C SER A 220 -4.76 -35.12 11.92
N LEU A 221 -4.71 -34.04 12.70
CA LEU A 221 -5.77 -33.03 12.74
C LEU A 221 -5.89 -32.24 11.43
N SER A 222 -4.79 -32.04 10.70
CA SER A 222 -4.76 -31.39 9.37
C SER A 222 -5.48 -30.02 9.32
N LEU A 223 -5.39 -29.24 10.40
CA LEU A 223 -6.05 -27.93 10.50
C LEU A 223 -5.08 -26.82 10.06
N GLU A 224 -5.02 -26.54 8.76
CA GLU A 224 -4.10 -25.54 8.20
C GLU A 224 -4.76 -24.18 7.93
N GLN A 225 -3.99 -23.11 8.13
CA GLN A 225 -4.23 -21.81 7.50
C GLN A 225 -3.09 -21.46 6.54
N ALA A 226 -3.43 -21.28 5.26
CA ALA A 226 -2.53 -20.76 4.25
C ALA A 226 -2.86 -19.28 3.96
N TRP A 227 -1.85 -18.42 4.09
CA TRP A 227 -1.98 -16.98 3.88
C TRP A 227 -1.13 -16.52 2.69
N HIS A 228 -1.78 -15.87 1.73
CA HIS A 228 -1.11 -15.02 0.76
C HIS A 228 -1.07 -13.59 1.31
N VAL A 229 0.12 -13.06 1.56
CA VAL A 229 0.32 -11.70 2.06
C VAL A 229 0.90 -10.81 0.97
N SER A 230 0.80 -9.50 1.18
CA SER A 230 1.19 -8.53 0.17
C SER A 230 2.64 -8.70 -0.27
N PRO A 231 2.95 -8.33 -1.53
CA PRO A 231 4.30 -8.40 -2.05
C PRO A 231 5.30 -7.67 -1.15
N ALA A 232 6.54 -8.14 -1.21
CA ALA A 232 7.64 -7.43 -0.59
C ALA A 232 7.72 -5.98 -1.10
N TRP A 233 8.20 -5.11 -0.23
CA TRP A 233 8.63 -3.81 -0.72
C TRP A 233 9.91 -4.00 -1.52
N MET A 234 10.04 -3.21 -2.58
CA MET A 234 11.30 -3.13 -3.32
C MET A 234 12.08 -1.96 -2.76
N GLN A 235 13.34 -2.21 -2.45
CA GLN A 235 14.26 -1.14 -2.05
C GLN A 235 14.52 -0.21 -3.23
N ASP A 236 15.01 0.97 -2.91
CA ASP A 236 15.72 1.79 -3.88
C ASP A 236 16.91 1.03 -4.47
N LEU A 237 17.11 1.15 -5.79
CA LEU A 237 18.15 0.41 -6.53
C LEU A 237 19.56 0.79 -6.03
N ASN A 238 19.72 2.02 -5.55
CA ASN A 238 20.97 2.51 -5.00
C ASN A 238 21.11 2.27 -3.49
N ALA A 239 20.10 1.67 -2.85
CA ALA A 239 20.00 1.47 -1.40
C ALA A 239 20.15 2.76 -0.58
N GLU A 240 19.80 3.92 -1.15
CA GLU A 240 19.87 5.22 -0.46
C GLU A 240 18.75 5.38 0.59
N ASP A 241 17.66 4.62 0.43
CA ASP A 241 16.50 4.63 1.32
C ASP A 241 16.74 3.95 2.68
N GLN A 242 17.87 3.22 2.84
CA GLN A 242 18.20 2.44 4.05
C GLN A 242 17.08 1.47 4.47
N ALA A 243 16.18 1.11 3.55
CA ALA A 243 15.11 0.17 3.83
C ALA A 243 15.71 -1.21 4.11
N THR A 244 15.06 -2.00 4.97
CA THR A 244 15.51 -3.38 5.21
C THR A 244 15.22 -4.23 3.97
N ALA A 245 16.21 -4.99 3.50
CA ALA A 245 16.02 -5.85 2.34
C ALA A 245 14.95 -6.91 2.61
N ALA A 246 14.07 -7.09 1.62
CA ALA A 246 13.08 -8.14 1.69
C ALA A 246 13.75 -9.51 1.73
N SER A 247 13.31 -10.36 2.64
CA SER A 247 13.84 -11.72 2.79
C SER A 247 12.85 -12.66 3.45
N ASN A 248 13.10 -13.97 3.32
CA ASN A 248 12.35 -15.04 3.99
C ASN A 248 12.22 -14.86 5.50
N SER A 249 13.15 -14.14 6.16
CA SER A 249 13.09 -13.90 7.60
C SER A 249 11.83 -13.13 8.03
N GLN A 250 11.32 -12.25 7.16
CA GLN A 250 10.11 -11.46 7.42
C GLN A 250 8.85 -12.33 7.36
N ILE A 251 8.80 -13.23 6.39
CA ILE A 251 7.69 -14.19 6.23
C ILE A 251 7.69 -15.18 7.39
N GLU A 252 8.87 -15.66 7.78
CA GLU A 252 9.03 -16.56 8.91
C GLU A 252 8.63 -15.88 10.24
N LYS A 253 8.99 -14.61 10.45
CA LYS A 253 8.54 -13.82 11.60
C LYS A 253 7.01 -13.72 11.66
N LEU A 254 6.37 -13.44 10.52
CA LEU A 254 4.90 -13.38 10.44
C LEU A 254 4.26 -14.74 10.70
N ASN A 255 4.80 -15.81 10.12
CA ASN A 255 4.33 -17.18 10.35
C ASN A 255 4.40 -17.55 11.84
N GLN A 256 5.53 -17.26 12.49
CA GLN A 256 5.71 -17.48 13.93
C GLN A 256 4.73 -16.66 14.77
N ASN A 257 4.47 -15.40 14.43
CA ASN A 257 3.51 -14.56 15.16
C ASN A 257 2.08 -15.11 15.04
N LEU A 258 1.66 -15.53 13.85
CA LEU A 258 0.34 -16.15 13.64
C LEU A 258 0.22 -17.49 14.37
N THR A 259 1.27 -18.32 14.33
CA THR A 259 1.33 -19.60 15.06
C THR A 259 1.20 -19.36 16.56
N ARG A 260 2.00 -18.43 17.14
CA ARG A 260 1.93 -18.06 18.56
C ARG A 260 0.56 -17.55 18.97
N TYR A 261 -0.12 -16.80 18.10
CA TYR A 261 -1.48 -16.33 18.37
C TYR A 261 -2.47 -17.51 18.50
N HIS A 262 -2.40 -18.49 17.60
CA HIS A 262 -3.22 -19.70 17.69
C HIS A 262 -2.87 -20.55 18.91
N GLU A 263 -1.59 -20.69 19.24
CA GLU A 263 -1.16 -21.35 20.48
C GLU A 263 -1.74 -20.64 21.72
N LEU A 264 -1.77 -19.30 21.74
CA LEU A 264 -2.35 -18.52 22.83
C LEU A 264 -3.87 -18.73 22.97
N GLN A 265 -4.60 -18.89 21.86
CA GLN A 265 -6.05 -19.13 21.86
C GLN A 265 -6.41 -20.59 22.24
N SER A 266 -5.47 -21.52 22.08
CA SER A 266 -5.70 -22.95 22.31
C SER A 266 -6.04 -23.29 23.76
N LYS A 267 -5.43 -22.59 24.73
CA LYS A 267 -5.65 -22.80 26.16
C LYS A 267 -5.47 -21.49 26.91
N LYS A 268 -6.44 -21.16 27.76
CA LYS A 268 -6.36 -20.06 28.74
C LYS A 268 -6.95 -20.51 30.06
N PHE A 269 -6.74 -19.75 31.12
CA PHE A 269 -7.35 -20.00 32.42
C PHE A 269 -8.16 -18.80 32.85
N ASN A 270 -9.41 -19.03 33.26
CA ASN A 270 -10.25 -18.02 33.88
C ASN A 270 -10.22 -18.24 35.39
N ALA A 271 -9.86 -17.21 36.16
CA ALA A 271 -9.80 -17.28 37.60
C ALA A 271 -10.76 -16.29 38.27
N GLN A 272 -11.44 -16.73 39.32
CA GLN A 272 -12.15 -15.83 40.25
C GLN A 272 -11.26 -15.58 41.46
N SER A 273 -11.14 -14.32 41.86
CA SER A 273 -10.13 -13.88 42.83
C SER A 273 -10.61 -12.71 43.67
N THR A 274 -10.21 -12.70 44.94
CA THR A 274 -10.36 -11.55 45.84
C THR A 274 -9.11 -10.69 45.90
N VAL A 275 -8.04 -11.05 45.17
CA VAL A 275 -6.73 -10.40 45.27
C VAL A 275 -6.71 -9.02 44.61
N ARG A 276 -6.55 -8.00 45.47
CA ARG A 276 -6.72 -6.59 45.11
C ARG A 276 -5.55 -5.98 44.36
N ASP A 277 -4.35 -6.42 44.67
CA ASP A 277 -3.08 -5.96 44.08
C ASP A 277 -2.65 -6.77 42.85
N THR A 278 -3.61 -7.26 42.08
CA THR A 278 -3.39 -7.87 40.76
C THR A 278 -3.38 -6.82 39.64
N GLN A 279 -2.48 -6.94 38.66
CA GLN A 279 -2.35 -6.02 37.53
C GLN A 279 -2.13 -6.79 36.23
N VAL A 280 -2.73 -6.31 35.13
CA VAL A 280 -2.47 -6.85 33.78
C VAL A 280 -1.00 -6.62 33.40
N GLY A 281 -0.37 -7.58 32.74
CA GLY A 281 1.05 -7.52 32.39
C GLY A 281 2.00 -7.92 33.53
N TYR A 282 1.46 -8.45 34.63
CA TYR A 282 2.23 -9.06 35.71
C TYR A 282 1.95 -10.55 35.82
N TRP A 283 2.91 -11.30 36.34
CA TRP A 283 2.76 -12.72 36.60
C TRP A 283 2.92 -13.08 38.07
N PHE A 284 2.39 -14.23 38.46
CA PHE A 284 2.51 -14.80 39.81
C PHE A 284 2.63 -16.31 39.75
N GLU A 285 3.09 -16.91 40.85
CA GLU A 285 3.04 -18.36 41.06
C GLU A 285 1.78 -18.76 41.84
N LEU A 286 0.98 -19.69 41.32
CA LEU A 286 -0.18 -20.22 42.03
C LEU A 286 0.25 -21.38 42.93
N ASN A 287 -0.19 -21.34 44.20
CA ASN A 287 0.08 -22.35 45.21
C ASN A 287 -1.21 -22.90 45.83
N GLU A 288 -1.12 -24.08 46.44
CA GLU A 288 -2.23 -24.76 47.14
C GLU A 288 -3.37 -25.20 46.22
N HIS A 289 -3.11 -25.29 44.91
CA HIS A 289 -4.08 -25.83 43.96
C HIS A 289 -3.76 -27.30 43.68
N PRO A 290 -4.71 -28.24 43.90
CA PRO A 290 -4.46 -29.69 43.83
C PRO A 290 -3.79 -30.21 42.56
N GLU A 291 -4.15 -29.67 41.39
CA GLU A 291 -3.53 -30.00 40.10
C GLU A 291 -2.25 -29.19 39.83
N ILE A 292 -2.31 -27.86 39.90
CA ILE A 292 -1.18 -26.98 39.55
C ILE A 292 0.07 -27.26 40.40
N ASP A 293 -0.08 -27.64 41.67
CA ASP A 293 1.06 -27.98 42.54
C ASP A 293 1.80 -29.26 42.11
N GLN A 294 1.23 -30.06 41.20
CA GLN A 294 1.91 -31.22 40.61
C GLN A 294 2.87 -30.84 39.47
N HIS A 295 2.81 -29.60 38.99
CA HIS A 295 3.69 -29.06 37.96
C HIS A 295 4.96 -28.43 38.55
N SER A 296 5.95 -28.15 37.72
CA SER A 296 7.22 -27.56 38.14
C SER A 296 7.55 -26.26 37.39
N GLY A 297 8.29 -25.36 38.06
CA GLY A 297 8.82 -24.14 37.45
C GLY A 297 7.76 -23.24 36.83
N ALA A 298 7.97 -22.87 35.56
CA ALA A 298 7.09 -21.94 34.83
C ALA A 298 5.66 -22.46 34.65
N ASP A 299 5.43 -23.78 34.79
CA ASP A 299 4.09 -24.35 34.72
C ASP A 299 3.25 -24.10 35.98
N LYS A 300 3.82 -23.49 37.02
CA LYS A 300 3.05 -22.94 38.15
C LYS A 300 2.81 -21.43 38.02
N GLN A 301 3.38 -20.80 36.99
CA GLN A 301 3.41 -19.35 36.83
C GLN A 301 2.41 -18.88 35.77
N PHE A 302 1.61 -17.88 36.13
CA PHE A 302 0.55 -17.34 35.30
C PHE A 302 0.76 -15.85 35.06
N LEU A 303 0.79 -15.45 33.79
CA LEU A 303 0.70 -14.07 33.33
C LEU A 303 -0.76 -13.62 33.30
N ILE A 304 -1.05 -12.45 33.86
CA ILE A 304 -2.38 -11.83 33.84
C ILE A 304 -2.52 -11.05 32.54
N THR A 305 -3.38 -11.50 31.63
CA THR A 305 -3.62 -10.84 30.34
C THR A 305 -4.88 -9.98 30.34
N GLU A 306 -5.80 -10.21 31.27
CA GLU A 306 -7.01 -9.41 31.46
C GLU A 306 -7.44 -9.44 32.92
N LYS A 307 -7.95 -8.31 33.42
CA LYS A 307 -8.57 -8.19 34.74
C LYS A 307 -9.89 -7.43 34.59
N LYS A 308 -10.99 -8.07 34.97
CA LYS A 308 -12.28 -7.41 35.22
C LYS A 308 -12.48 -7.41 36.72
N PHE A 309 -12.83 -6.27 37.31
CA PHE A 309 -13.02 -6.20 38.74
C PHE A 309 -14.19 -5.33 39.12
N TYR A 310 -14.71 -5.59 40.31
CA TYR A 310 -15.74 -4.83 40.96
C TYR A 310 -15.31 -4.56 42.40
N ASN A 311 -15.47 -3.30 42.82
CA ASN A 311 -15.16 -2.85 44.16
C ASN A 311 -16.30 -1.99 44.69
N GLN A 312 -16.69 -2.23 45.93
CA GLN A 312 -17.72 -1.47 46.61
C GLN A 312 -17.28 -1.09 48.03
N ASN A 313 -17.51 0.17 48.40
CA ASN A 313 -17.29 0.62 49.76
C ASN A 313 -18.29 0.00 50.75
N ASN A 314 -17.83 -0.24 51.97
CA ASN A 314 -18.66 -0.69 53.08
C ASN A 314 -19.40 0.48 53.72
N LEU A 315 -20.41 1.01 53.02
CA LEU A 315 -21.25 2.10 53.51
C LEU A 315 -22.19 1.61 54.63
N PRO A 316 -22.59 2.49 55.58
CA PRO A 316 -23.69 2.20 56.50
C PRO A 316 -24.95 1.78 55.74
N LYS A 317 -25.81 0.97 56.37
CA LYS A 317 -27.00 0.41 55.74
C LYS A 317 -27.92 1.50 55.18
N ASP A 318 -28.23 2.51 55.98
CA ASP A 318 -29.14 3.61 55.59
C ASP A 318 -28.58 4.40 54.39
N LEU A 319 -27.27 4.66 54.39
CA LEU A 319 -26.59 5.32 53.28
C LEU A 319 -26.59 4.45 52.01
N THR A 320 -26.47 3.12 52.16
CA THR A 320 -26.54 2.18 51.04
C THR A 320 -27.92 2.18 50.41
N GLU A 321 -28.99 2.15 51.21
CA GLU A 321 -30.37 2.23 50.73
C GLU A 321 -30.63 3.56 50.02
N GLN A 322 -30.17 4.68 50.59
CA GLN A 322 -30.27 6.01 50.00
C GLN A 322 -29.54 6.10 48.64
N VAL A 323 -28.30 5.62 48.55
CA VAL A 323 -27.53 5.60 47.29
C VAL A 323 -28.22 4.74 46.24
N ASN A 324 -28.78 3.58 46.60
CA ASN A 324 -29.51 2.72 45.66
C ASN A 324 -30.75 3.41 45.09
N GLN A 325 -31.55 4.06 45.93
CA GLN A 325 -32.72 4.83 45.47
C GLN A 325 -32.29 5.92 44.48
N LEU A 326 -31.21 6.63 44.76
CA LEU A 326 -30.68 7.64 43.85
C LEU A 326 -30.16 7.03 42.54
N ILE A 327 -29.53 5.85 42.57
CA ILE A 327 -29.08 5.15 41.35
C ILE A 327 -30.28 4.76 40.48
N GLU A 328 -31.33 4.19 41.09
CA GLU A 328 -32.57 3.82 40.40
C GLU A 328 -33.25 5.03 39.76
N GLN A 329 -33.37 6.14 40.50
CA GLN A 329 -33.94 7.39 39.99
C GLN A 329 -33.07 8.05 38.91
N SER A 330 -31.76 7.79 38.91
CA SER A 330 -30.83 8.26 37.88
C SER A 330 -31.00 7.53 36.54
N GLN A 331 -31.80 6.45 36.51
CA GLN A 331 -32.02 5.61 35.33
C GLN A 331 -30.72 5.09 34.70
N TRP A 332 -29.68 4.92 35.52
CA TRP A 332 -28.43 4.33 35.08
C TRP A 332 -28.61 2.82 34.97
N ASN A 333 -28.16 2.22 33.86
CA ASN A 333 -28.13 0.78 33.68
C ASN A 333 -26.96 0.15 34.47
N ILE A 334 -27.02 0.25 35.80
CA ILE A 334 -26.05 -0.28 36.75
C ILE A 334 -26.81 -1.25 37.65
N LYS A 335 -26.25 -2.45 37.89
CA LYS A 335 -26.87 -3.42 38.80
C LYS A 335 -26.96 -2.84 40.23
N PRO A 336 -28.08 -3.01 40.95
CA PRO A 336 -28.23 -2.52 42.31
C PRO A 336 -27.16 -3.08 43.24
N ILE A 337 -26.75 -2.28 44.24
CA ILE A 337 -25.69 -2.64 45.19
C ILE A 337 -26.05 -3.91 46.00
N HIS A 338 -27.34 -4.16 46.25
CA HIS A 338 -27.79 -5.30 47.07
C HIS A 338 -27.87 -6.64 46.33
N GLU A 339 -27.81 -6.67 45.00
CA GLU A 339 -27.88 -7.92 44.23
C GLU A 339 -26.53 -8.67 44.18
N GLN A 340 -25.46 -8.06 44.70
CA GLN A 340 -24.13 -8.66 44.72
C GLN A 340 -23.79 -9.13 46.13
N ALA A 341 -23.73 -10.45 46.32
CA ALA A 341 -23.35 -11.07 47.60
C ALA A 341 -21.90 -10.72 48.01
N GLU A 342 -21.03 -10.44 47.04
CA GLU A 342 -19.64 -10.07 47.23
C GLU A 342 -19.42 -8.59 46.89
N ARG A 343 -18.87 -7.83 47.84
CA ARG A 343 -18.52 -6.40 47.67
C ARG A 343 -17.23 -6.18 46.88
N LEU A 344 -16.55 -7.26 46.57
CA LEU A 344 -15.29 -7.28 45.86
C LEU A 344 -15.16 -8.57 45.09
N ALA A 345 -14.86 -8.47 43.80
CA ALA A 345 -14.57 -9.62 42.96
C ALA A 345 -13.63 -9.22 41.83
N ASN A 346 -12.72 -10.11 41.47
CA ASN A 346 -11.88 -10.01 40.28
C ASN A 346 -12.06 -11.27 39.44
N GLN A 347 -12.29 -11.10 38.15
CA GLN A 347 -12.14 -12.13 37.15
C GLN A 347 -10.85 -11.87 36.38
N LEU A 348 -9.94 -12.84 36.40
CA LEU A 348 -8.66 -12.77 35.71
C LEU A 348 -8.66 -13.73 34.52
N THR A 349 -8.20 -13.25 33.36
CA THR A 349 -7.78 -14.13 32.26
C THR A 349 -6.27 -14.32 32.39
N LEU A 350 -5.86 -15.58 32.46
CA LEU A 350 -4.51 -15.99 32.75
C LEU A 350 -3.94 -16.85 31.63
N GLN A 351 -2.66 -16.68 31.37
CA GLN A 351 -1.87 -17.51 30.47
C GLN A 351 -0.68 -18.08 31.20
N ARG A 352 -0.25 -19.30 30.86
CA ARG A 352 0.99 -19.84 31.42
C ARG A 352 2.15 -18.97 30.96
N ARG A 353 3.05 -18.60 31.89
CA ARG A 353 4.10 -17.61 31.62
C ARG A 353 5.04 -18.00 30.47
N ASN A 354 5.28 -19.29 30.28
CA ASN A 354 6.13 -19.84 29.22
C ASN A 354 5.50 -19.79 27.82
N ILE A 355 4.18 -19.58 27.70
CA ILE A 355 3.51 -19.44 26.40
C ILE A 355 3.70 -18.01 25.91
N ALA A 356 4.35 -17.84 24.77
CA ALA A 356 4.63 -16.54 24.19
C ALA A 356 3.32 -15.75 23.97
N THR A 357 3.26 -14.52 24.48
CA THR A 357 2.11 -13.65 24.31
C THR A 357 2.31 -12.77 23.10
N VAL A 358 1.36 -12.80 22.16
CA VAL A 358 1.32 -11.93 20.99
C VAL A 358 -0.06 -11.29 20.90
N PRO A 359 -0.16 -10.07 20.33
CA PRO A 359 -1.44 -9.41 20.17
C PRO A 359 -2.33 -10.16 19.18
N ALA A 360 -3.65 -10.00 19.31
CA ALA A 360 -4.58 -10.55 18.33
C ALA A 360 -4.33 -9.94 16.95
N TYR A 361 -3.98 -10.78 15.98
CA TYR A 361 -3.67 -10.34 14.63
C TYR A 361 -4.33 -11.21 13.56
N ASN A 362 -5.17 -10.57 12.76
CA ASN A 362 -5.67 -11.06 11.49
C ASN A 362 -5.26 -10.06 10.39
N PRO A 363 -4.44 -10.47 9.40
CA PRO A 363 -3.95 -9.58 8.35
C PRO A 363 -5.03 -8.91 7.49
N LEU A 364 -6.23 -9.52 7.38
CA LEU A 364 -7.33 -8.96 6.59
C LEU A 364 -8.19 -7.99 7.40
N LYS A 365 -8.37 -8.23 8.71
CA LYS A 365 -9.18 -7.37 9.58
C LYS A 365 -8.42 -6.14 10.08
N HIS A 366 -7.12 -6.26 10.35
CA HIS A 366 -6.30 -5.15 10.86
C HIS A 366 -5.58 -4.40 9.74
N ARG A 367 -6.21 -4.35 8.58
CA ARG A 367 -5.72 -3.64 7.41
C ARG A 367 -6.73 -2.56 7.05
N PRO A 368 -6.30 -1.32 6.80
CA PRO A 368 -7.21 -0.29 6.33
C PRO A 368 -7.79 -0.64 4.97
N SER A 369 -9.03 -0.22 4.73
CA SER A 369 -9.62 -0.28 3.40
C SER A 369 -8.91 0.71 2.47
N THR A 370 -8.54 0.23 1.28
CA THR A 370 -7.93 1.05 0.23
C THR A 370 -8.94 1.37 -0.87
N HIS A 371 -8.75 2.53 -1.49
CA HIS A 371 -9.50 2.97 -2.66
C HIS A 371 -8.53 3.72 -3.57
N PRO A 372 -8.74 3.76 -4.90
CA PRO A 372 -7.89 4.54 -5.77
C PRO A 372 -7.79 6.01 -5.33
N GLN A 373 -6.57 6.54 -5.31
CA GLN A 373 -6.29 7.91 -4.87
C GLN A 373 -5.62 8.71 -5.98
N ARG A 374 -5.60 10.03 -5.84
CA ARG A 374 -4.82 10.91 -6.71
C ARG A 374 -3.48 11.20 -6.06
N ALA A 375 -2.44 11.23 -6.88
CA ALA A 375 -1.14 11.76 -6.50
C ALA A 375 -0.56 12.63 -7.63
N LYS A 376 0.38 13.49 -7.26
CA LYS A 376 1.13 14.35 -8.19
C LYS A 376 2.52 13.76 -8.38
N VAL A 377 2.98 13.59 -9.61
CA VAL A 377 4.37 13.17 -9.86
C VAL A 377 5.32 14.26 -9.37
N VAL A 378 6.38 13.88 -8.67
CA VAL A 378 7.38 14.79 -8.11
C VAL A 378 8.79 14.29 -8.43
N GLY A 379 9.77 15.16 -8.27
CA GLY A 379 11.17 14.85 -8.47
C GLY A 379 12.06 16.06 -8.16
N PRO A 380 13.37 15.96 -8.39
CA PRO A 380 14.33 17.04 -8.19
C PRO A 380 13.98 18.31 -8.97
N SER A 381 14.37 19.46 -8.41
CA SER A 381 14.15 20.76 -9.06
C SER A 381 14.91 20.85 -10.39
N GLY A 382 14.22 21.27 -11.44
CA GLY A 382 14.78 21.46 -12.79
C GLY A 382 14.69 20.24 -13.71
N GLU A 383 14.22 19.11 -13.20
CA GLU A 383 13.95 17.90 -13.99
C GLU A 383 12.49 17.91 -14.52
N GLU A 384 12.25 17.26 -15.66
CA GLU A 384 10.88 17.05 -16.20
C GLU A 384 10.42 15.59 -16.09
N ILE A 385 11.35 14.63 -16.02
CA ILE A 385 11.10 13.19 -15.89
C ILE A 385 12.08 12.63 -14.87
N HIS A 386 11.59 12.13 -13.74
CA HIS A 386 12.41 11.52 -12.70
C HIS A 386 12.00 10.06 -12.51
N VAL A 387 12.86 9.13 -12.94
CA VAL A 387 12.60 7.69 -12.97
C VAL A 387 13.85 6.90 -12.65
N ASP A 388 13.67 5.68 -12.16
CA ASP A 388 14.75 4.71 -12.00
C ASP A 388 14.84 3.72 -13.19
N GLU A 389 15.74 2.74 -13.09
CA GLU A 389 15.97 1.75 -14.16
C GLU A 389 14.72 0.91 -14.49
N TRP A 390 13.81 0.74 -13.53
CA TRP A 390 12.57 -0.01 -13.70
C TRP A 390 11.40 0.85 -14.17
N GLY A 391 11.62 2.16 -14.35
CA GLY A 391 10.59 3.11 -14.76
C GLY A 391 9.61 3.47 -13.65
N ARG A 392 9.98 3.24 -12.39
CA ARG A 392 9.23 3.70 -11.22
C ARG A 392 9.38 5.21 -11.08
N ILE A 393 8.41 5.85 -10.43
CA ILE A 393 8.40 7.30 -10.20
C ILE A 393 8.27 7.64 -8.71
N LYS A 394 8.50 8.91 -8.36
CA LYS A 394 8.15 9.48 -7.06
C LYS A 394 6.85 10.28 -7.16
N VAL A 395 6.03 10.24 -6.12
CA VAL A 395 4.73 10.92 -6.09
C VAL A 395 4.50 11.61 -4.75
N ARG A 396 3.75 12.72 -4.77
CA ARG A 396 3.16 13.32 -3.59
C ARG A 396 1.66 13.03 -3.55
N PHE A 397 1.20 12.38 -2.49
CA PHE A 397 -0.23 12.19 -2.26
C PHE A 397 -0.92 13.52 -1.94
N LEU A 398 -2.10 13.76 -2.51
CA LEU A 398 -2.76 15.07 -2.41
C LEU A 398 -3.37 15.37 -1.03
N PHE A 399 -3.49 14.36 -0.16
CA PHE A 399 -4.00 14.55 1.21
C PHE A 399 -2.95 15.06 2.20
N THR A 400 -1.66 15.07 1.83
CA THR A 400 -0.57 15.34 2.78
C THR A 400 -0.50 16.81 3.18
N ARG A 401 -0.30 17.04 4.50
CA ARG A 401 -0.18 18.38 5.10
C ARG A 401 1.21 18.56 5.70
N GLY A 402 1.81 19.74 5.52
CA GLY A 402 3.15 20.06 6.05
C GLY A 402 3.27 19.87 7.56
N ASP A 403 2.25 20.28 8.33
CA ASP A 403 2.24 20.21 9.79
C ASP A 403 2.37 18.78 10.35
N ASP A 404 2.01 17.76 9.57
CA ASP A 404 2.08 16.36 9.98
C ASP A 404 3.42 15.68 9.62
N HIS A 405 4.26 16.34 8.80
CA HIS A 405 5.53 15.80 8.28
C HIS A 405 6.75 16.62 8.73
N SER A 406 6.58 17.56 9.67
CA SER A 406 7.68 18.38 10.21
C SER A 406 8.78 17.57 10.90
N HIS A 407 8.49 16.31 11.27
CA HIS A 407 9.42 15.42 11.96
C HIS A 407 10.54 14.87 11.07
N ASP A 408 10.41 14.98 9.74
CA ASP A 408 11.34 14.36 8.78
C ASP A 408 11.66 15.30 7.62
N GLY A 409 11.93 16.58 7.92
CA GLY A 409 12.25 17.58 6.89
C GLY A 409 11.11 17.86 5.89
N GLY A 410 9.87 17.50 6.25
CA GLY A 410 8.70 17.64 5.38
C GLY A 410 8.49 16.49 4.39
N ALA A 411 9.31 15.43 4.43
CA ALA A 411 9.17 14.26 3.57
C ALA A 411 7.74 13.72 3.61
N GLY A 412 7.11 13.62 2.44
CA GLY A 412 5.71 13.26 2.26
C GLY A 412 4.82 14.45 1.87
N SER A 413 5.30 15.68 2.02
CA SER A 413 4.52 16.91 1.78
C SER A 413 5.30 18.10 1.21
N ASN A 414 6.56 17.92 0.80
CA ASN A 414 7.47 19.02 0.45
C ASN A 414 7.66 19.25 -1.07
N ASP A 415 6.88 18.55 -1.91
CA ASP A 415 6.87 18.67 -3.37
C ASP A 415 8.19 18.27 -4.07
N ASN A 416 8.97 17.35 -3.48
CA ASN A 416 10.18 16.81 -4.08
C ASN A 416 10.23 15.27 -4.02
N ASP A 417 11.36 14.69 -4.43
CA ASP A 417 11.64 13.26 -4.52
C ASP A 417 11.62 12.50 -3.19
N THR A 418 11.55 13.21 -2.05
CA THR A 418 11.40 12.62 -0.71
C THR A 418 9.93 12.36 -0.32
N ASP A 419 8.95 12.69 -1.17
CA ASP A 419 7.53 12.57 -0.83
C ASP A 419 6.95 11.15 -0.91
N SER A 420 7.66 10.22 -1.51
CA SER A 420 7.30 8.80 -1.51
C SER A 420 8.51 7.88 -1.71
N ALA A 421 8.27 6.58 -1.56
CA ALA A 421 9.17 5.57 -2.10
C ALA A 421 9.05 5.56 -3.63
N TRP A 422 9.89 4.77 -4.30
CA TRP A 422 9.67 4.48 -5.72
C TRP A 422 8.35 3.73 -5.91
N VAL A 423 7.50 4.23 -6.80
CA VAL A 423 6.16 3.71 -7.08
C VAL A 423 6.11 3.16 -8.50
N ASP A 424 5.69 1.91 -8.63
CA ASP A 424 5.56 1.22 -9.92
C ASP A 424 4.55 1.91 -10.84
N VAL A 425 4.79 1.85 -12.15
CA VAL A 425 3.89 2.40 -13.16
C VAL A 425 3.33 1.30 -14.04
N LEU A 426 2.01 1.12 -14.00
CA LEU A 426 1.32 0.20 -14.90
C LEU A 426 1.45 0.70 -16.34
N THR A 427 2.00 -0.14 -17.21
CA THR A 427 2.13 0.12 -18.64
C THR A 427 1.17 -0.79 -19.42
N PRO A 428 0.67 -0.34 -20.61
CA PRO A 428 -0.29 -1.13 -21.38
C PRO A 428 0.33 -2.37 -22.04
N TRP A 429 1.66 -2.45 -22.14
CA TRP A 429 2.39 -3.59 -22.69
C TRP A 429 3.80 -3.63 -22.13
N ALA A 430 4.11 -4.67 -21.34
CA ALA A 430 5.43 -4.90 -20.76
C ALA A 430 5.92 -6.32 -21.04
N GLY A 431 7.10 -6.45 -21.63
CA GLY A 431 7.82 -7.71 -21.81
C GLY A 431 9.32 -7.52 -21.60
N GLU A 432 10.07 -8.61 -21.63
CA GLU A 432 11.53 -8.59 -21.44
C GLU A 432 12.22 -7.89 -22.61
N GLY A 433 12.54 -6.60 -22.44
CA GLY A 433 13.20 -5.78 -23.45
C GLY A 433 12.30 -5.24 -24.57
N TYR A 434 10.97 -5.41 -24.48
CA TYR A 434 10.02 -4.90 -25.46
C TYR A 434 8.71 -4.41 -24.80
N GLY A 435 7.94 -3.58 -25.49
CA GLY A 435 6.65 -3.09 -25.01
C GLY A 435 6.44 -1.59 -25.24
N ALA A 436 5.57 -0.99 -24.43
CA ALA A 436 5.23 0.42 -24.48
C ALA A 436 5.72 1.16 -23.22
N ARG A 437 6.50 2.23 -23.42
CA ARG A 437 7.06 3.03 -22.33
C ARG A 437 6.67 4.50 -22.46
N PHE A 438 5.71 4.93 -21.64
CA PHE A 438 5.24 6.32 -21.56
C PHE A 438 5.34 6.82 -20.12
N LEU A 439 6.54 7.28 -19.74
CA LEU A 439 6.83 7.69 -18.37
C LEU A 439 6.02 8.93 -17.96
N PRO A 440 5.41 8.93 -16.77
CA PRO A 440 4.80 10.13 -16.20
C PRO A 440 5.83 11.24 -15.98
N ARG A 441 5.44 12.48 -16.26
CA ARG A 441 6.30 13.67 -16.08
C ARG A 441 6.04 14.34 -14.73
N ILE A 442 7.06 15.02 -14.19
CA ILE A 442 6.92 15.81 -12.96
C ILE A 442 5.76 16.79 -13.11
N GLY A 443 4.94 16.83 -12.08
CA GLY A 443 3.70 17.56 -12.03
C GLY A 443 2.48 16.73 -12.40
N GLU A 444 2.55 15.73 -13.29
CA GLU A 444 1.38 14.99 -13.80
C GLU A 444 0.48 14.43 -12.67
N ILE A 445 -0.84 14.34 -12.90
CA ILE A 445 -1.76 13.75 -11.93
C ILE A 445 -1.93 12.29 -12.32
N VAL A 446 -1.57 11.43 -11.39
CA VAL A 446 -1.67 9.98 -11.52
C VAL A 446 -2.74 9.45 -10.58
N VAL A 447 -3.35 8.34 -10.98
CA VAL A 447 -4.23 7.54 -10.14
C VAL A 447 -3.38 6.44 -9.51
N ILE A 448 -3.39 6.37 -8.19
CA ILE A 448 -2.71 5.36 -7.39
C ILE A 448 -3.73 4.31 -6.98
N ASP A 449 -3.41 3.05 -7.20
CA ASP A 449 -4.08 1.91 -6.59
C ASP A 449 -3.06 1.10 -5.75
N PHE A 450 -3.49 0.03 -5.09
CA PHE A 450 -2.71 -0.64 -4.05
C PHE A 450 -2.66 -2.15 -4.23
N PHE A 451 -1.47 -2.75 -4.33
CA PHE A 451 -1.34 -4.20 -4.52
C PHE A 451 -1.97 -4.99 -3.37
N ASP A 452 -2.81 -5.96 -3.71
CA ASP A 452 -3.69 -6.73 -2.82
C ASP A 452 -4.63 -5.89 -1.95
N GLY A 453 -4.70 -4.57 -2.15
CA GLY A 453 -5.33 -3.58 -1.25
C GLY A 453 -4.43 -3.06 -0.12
N ASN A 454 -3.10 -3.14 -0.24
CA ASN A 454 -2.17 -2.82 0.85
C ASN A 454 -1.79 -1.37 0.74
N ILE A 455 -2.20 -0.58 1.72
CA ILE A 455 -1.98 0.86 1.68
C ILE A 455 -0.51 1.27 1.63
N ASP A 456 0.39 0.37 2.07
CA ASP A 456 1.84 0.56 2.02
C ASP A 456 2.47 0.07 0.69
N ARG A 457 1.65 -0.39 -0.28
CA ARG A 457 2.07 -0.87 -1.61
C ARG A 457 1.34 -0.15 -2.75
N PRO A 458 1.55 1.18 -2.89
CA PRO A 458 0.97 1.93 -3.99
C PRO A 458 1.60 1.55 -5.33
N PHE A 459 0.81 1.62 -6.40
CA PHE A 459 1.27 1.64 -7.79
C PHE A 459 0.42 2.62 -8.61
N VAL A 460 0.99 3.17 -9.68
CA VAL A 460 0.28 4.05 -10.62
C VAL A 460 -0.54 3.21 -11.58
N LEU A 461 -1.86 3.34 -11.52
CA LEU A 461 -2.80 2.70 -12.43
C LEU A 461 -2.86 3.42 -13.79
N GLY A 462 -2.69 4.73 -13.79
CA GLY A 462 -2.80 5.56 -14.99
C GLY A 462 -2.74 7.05 -14.69
N ARG A 463 -3.07 7.85 -15.71
CA ARG A 463 -3.05 9.32 -15.65
C ARG A 463 -4.43 9.89 -15.93
N ILE A 464 -4.72 11.03 -15.32
CA ILE A 464 -5.95 11.77 -15.54
C ILE A 464 -5.64 13.22 -15.91
N HIS A 465 -6.40 13.75 -16.86
CA HIS A 465 -6.39 15.17 -17.20
C HIS A 465 -7.39 15.90 -16.30
N GLU A 466 -6.91 16.86 -15.51
CA GLU A 466 -7.73 17.68 -14.62
C GLU A 466 -7.34 19.16 -14.68
N ALA A 467 -8.34 20.04 -14.53
CA ALA A 467 -8.21 21.51 -14.51
C ALA A 467 -7.40 22.09 -15.69
N GLN A 468 -6.24 22.68 -15.43
CA GLN A 468 -5.39 23.34 -16.43
C GLN A 468 -4.73 22.33 -17.40
N ARG A 469 -4.83 21.02 -17.12
CA ARG A 469 -4.35 19.98 -18.03
C ARG A 469 -5.44 19.63 -19.01
N SER A 470 -5.30 20.15 -20.22
CA SER A 470 -6.16 19.75 -21.32
C SER A 470 -5.84 18.33 -21.77
N PRO A 471 -6.84 17.58 -22.26
CA PRO A 471 -6.60 16.37 -23.05
C PRO A 471 -5.70 16.67 -24.27
N THR A 472 -5.19 15.61 -24.90
CA THR A 472 -4.29 15.71 -26.06
C THR A 472 -4.84 16.66 -27.13
N GLN A 473 -4.06 17.69 -27.46
CA GLN A 473 -4.34 18.65 -28.53
C GLN A 473 -3.45 18.33 -29.75
N PHE A 474 -4.01 17.69 -30.78
CA PHE A 474 -3.29 17.44 -32.03
C PHE A 474 -2.98 18.75 -32.76
N ASP A 475 -1.80 18.82 -33.38
CA ASP A 475 -1.28 20.01 -34.08
C ASP A 475 -1.14 21.29 -33.23
N SER A 476 -1.33 21.18 -31.91
CA SER A 476 -1.38 22.33 -30.98
C SER A 476 -2.43 23.40 -31.35
N LYS A 477 -3.45 23.04 -32.13
CA LYS A 477 -4.51 23.94 -32.61
C LYS A 477 -5.90 23.46 -32.22
N GLY A 478 -6.15 22.16 -32.33
CA GLY A 478 -7.44 21.55 -32.02
C GLY A 478 -7.70 21.38 -30.52
N LYS A 479 -8.94 21.57 -30.09
CA LYS A 479 -9.39 21.32 -28.72
C LYS A 479 -10.68 20.50 -28.70
N LEU A 480 -10.88 19.75 -27.62
CA LEU A 480 -12.17 19.09 -27.37
C LEU A 480 -13.22 20.13 -26.93
N PRO A 481 -14.50 19.96 -27.30
CA PRO A 481 -15.08 18.83 -28.04
C PRO A 481 -15.02 18.94 -29.58
N ASP A 482 -14.46 20.03 -30.13
CA ASP A 482 -14.51 20.33 -31.56
C ASP A 482 -13.78 19.27 -32.41
N THR A 483 -12.64 18.78 -31.92
CA THR A 483 -11.82 17.76 -32.59
C THR A 483 -12.02 16.33 -32.05
N LYS A 484 -13.21 16.01 -31.53
CA LYS A 484 -13.52 14.70 -30.90
C LYS A 484 -13.37 13.48 -31.83
N LYS A 485 -13.26 13.69 -33.14
CA LYS A 485 -13.04 12.64 -34.15
C LYS A 485 -11.55 12.37 -34.43
N LEU A 486 -10.65 13.07 -33.73
CA LEU A 486 -9.22 12.83 -33.79
C LEU A 486 -8.80 11.89 -32.67
N ALA A 487 -7.93 10.93 -32.99
CA ALA A 487 -7.34 9.99 -32.04
C ALA A 487 -5.85 9.77 -32.34
N GLY A 488 -5.11 9.21 -31.38
CA GLY A 488 -3.70 8.87 -31.56
C GLY A 488 -2.80 9.27 -30.40
N ILE A 489 -1.50 9.44 -30.69
CA ILE A 489 -0.45 9.69 -29.72
C ILE A 489 0.26 10.99 -30.09
N LYS A 490 0.40 11.91 -29.14
CA LYS A 490 1.24 13.10 -29.27
C LYS A 490 2.21 13.15 -28.10
N SER A 491 3.49 13.25 -28.38
CA SER A 491 4.53 13.47 -27.37
C SER A 491 4.76 14.96 -27.13
N LYS A 492 5.69 15.27 -26.23
CA LYS A 492 6.24 16.61 -26.05
C LYS A 492 7.75 16.46 -25.95
N GLU A 493 8.50 17.35 -26.56
CA GLU A 493 9.94 17.46 -26.35
C GLU A 493 10.22 17.67 -24.85
N VAL A 494 11.32 17.11 -24.37
CA VAL A 494 11.76 17.30 -22.98
C VAL A 494 12.55 18.59 -22.93
N GLN A 495 12.21 19.49 -22.01
CA GLN A 495 12.82 20.83 -21.92
C GLN A 495 12.69 21.68 -23.20
N GLY A 496 11.72 21.37 -24.05
CA GLY A 496 11.44 22.09 -25.30
C GLY A 496 9.95 22.17 -25.62
N GLU A 497 9.64 22.69 -26.82
CA GLU A 497 8.27 22.91 -27.30
C GLU A 497 7.88 21.99 -28.48
N GLY A 498 8.84 21.23 -29.02
CA GLY A 498 8.58 20.30 -30.11
C GLY A 498 7.68 19.13 -29.72
N PHE A 499 7.24 18.35 -30.71
CA PHE A 499 6.50 17.11 -30.50
C PHE A 499 6.64 16.16 -31.69
N GLY A 500 6.46 14.86 -31.39
CA GLY A 500 6.07 13.87 -32.39
C GLY A 500 4.58 13.56 -32.27
N GLN A 501 3.91 13.25 -33.37
CA GLN A 501 2.52 12.79 -33.34
C GLN A 501 2.23 11.69 -34.36
N LEU A 502 1.44 10.71 -33.92
CA LEU A 502 0.68 9.79 -34.76
C LEU A 502 -0.79 10.13 -34.57
N ARG A 503 -1.46 10.61 -35.61
CA ARG A 503 -2.84 11.10 -35.56
C ARG A 503 -3.69 10.38 -36.58
N PHE A 504 -4.86 9.93 -36.15
CA PHE A 504 -5.94 9.39 -36.97
C PHE A 504 -7.10 10.39 -36.96
N ASP A 505 -7.64 10.69 -38.13
CA ASP A 505 -8.84 11.52 -38.29
C ASP A 505 -9.97 10.64 -38.85
N ASP A 506 -10.98 10.39 -38.03
CA ASP A 506 -12.15 9.59 -38.40
C ASP A 506 -13.33 10.46 -38.89
N THR A 507 -13.06 11.71 -39.27
CA THR A 507 -14.08 12.58 -39.83
C THR A 507 -14.56 12.06 -41.18
N THR A 508 -15.86 11.80 -41.30
CA THR A 508 -16.51 11.42 -42.56
C THR A 508 -16.15 12.40 -43.68
N GLY A 509 -15.62 11.88 -44.79
CA GLY A 509 -15.17 12.71 -45.91
C GLY A 509 -13.79 13.36 -45.73
N GLN A 510 -13.15 13.20 -44.57
CA GLN A 510 -11.79 13.69 -44.28
C GLN A 510 -10.94 12.64 -43.55
N ILE A 511 -11.18 11.36 -43.85
CA ILE A 511 -10.45 10.26 -43.20
C ILE A 511 -8.96 10.36 -43.53
N SER A 512 -8.10 10.40 -42.51
CA SER A 512 -6.66 10.53 -42.72
C SER A 512 -5.83 9.93 -41.59
N THR A 513 -4.56 9.66 -41.90
CA THR A 513 -3.54 9.26 -40.92
C THR A 513 -2.28 10.10 -41.14
N GLN A 514 -1.70 10.58 -40.05
CA GLN A 514 -0.50 11.40 -40.06
C GLN A 514 0.54 10.88 -39.08
N LEU A 515 1.79 10.78 -39.52
CA LEU A 515 2.97 10.67 -38.66
C LEU A 515 3.82 11.93 -38.86
N GLN A 516 4.05 12.69 -37.80
CA GLN A 516 4.75 13.98 -37.88
C GLN A 516 5.77 14.14 -36.75
N SER A 517 6.85 14.86 -37.07
CA SER A 517 7.76 15.50 -36.12
C SER A 517 7.78 17.01 -36.39
N THR A 518 7.70 17.82 -35.35
CA THR A 518 7.89 19.28 -35.48
C THR A 518 9.30 19.61 -35.96
N HIS A 519 10.28 18.74 -35.72
CA HIS A 519 11.64 18.95 -36.21
C HIS A 519 11.68 18.91 -37.75
N GLY A 520 12.00 20.06 -38.34
CA GLY A 520 12.00 20.26 -39.79
C GLY A 520 10.63 20.11 -40.46
N ALA A 521 9.53 20.24 -39.71
CA ALA A 521 8.16 20.04 -40.19
C ALA A 521 7.99 18.73 -41.01
N THR A 522 8.63 17.66 -40.53
CA THR A 522 8.72 16.40 -41.27
C THR A 522 7.49 15.54 -41.01
N GLN A 523 6.79 15.12 -42.06
CA GLN A 523 5.55 14.37 -41.94
C GLN A 523 5.28 13.41 -43.11
N LEU A 524 4.63 12.29 -42.78
CA LEU A 524 3.95 11.39 -43.71
C LEU A 524 2.44 11.54 -43.48
N ASN A 525 1.71 11.96 -44.50
CA ASN A 525 0.26 12.09 -44.47
C ASN A 525 -0.37 11.13 -45.48
N LEU A 526 -1.47 10.48 -45.09
CA LEU A 526 -2.22 9.50 -45.87
C LEU A 526 -3.71 9.80 -45.83
N GLY A 527 -4.43 9.60 -46.94
CA GLY A 527 -5.87 9.84 -47.08
C GLY A 527 -6.21 11.27 -47.51
N SER A 528 -7.22 11.86 -46.88
CA SER A 528 -7.62 13.25 -47.11
C SER A 528 -6.62 14.21 -46.48
N LEU A 529 -5.83 14.88 -47.31
CA LEU A 529 -4.87 15.89 -46.88
C LEU A 529 -5.62 17.16 -46.51
N SER A 530 -5.54 17.60 -45.27
CA SER A 530 -6.19 18.83 -44.81
C SER A 530 -5.22 19.72 -44.03
N HIS A 531 -5.63 20.96 -43.79
CA HIS A 531 -4.96 21.82 -42.82
C HIS A 531 -5.23 21.36 -41.38
N PRO A 532 -4.39 21.71 -40.39
CA PRO A 532 -4.66 21.44 -38.98
C PRO A 532 -6.08 21.82 -38.56
N LYS A 533 -6.74 20.94 -37.81
CA LYS A 533 -8.13 21.13 -37.39
C LYS A 533 -8.23 21.95 -36.12
N GLU A 534 -8.85 23.11 -36.22
CA GLU A 534 -9.33 23.90 -35.07
C GLU A 534 -10.81 23.59 -34.76
N THR A 535 -11.56 23.19 -35.78
CA THR A 535 -12.97 22.78 -35.73
C THR A 535 -13.16 21.33 -36.20
N ALA A 536 -14.41 20.85 -36.27
CA ALA A 536 -14.72 19.48 -36.69
C ALA A 536 -14.15 19.10 -38.07
N GLU A 537 -14.12 20.07 -38.98
CA GLU A 537 -13.57 19.96 -40.33
C GLU A 537 -12.54 21.08 -40.56
N SER A 538 -11.67 20.89 -41.53
CA SER A 538 -10.71 21.90 -42.01
C SER A 538 -10.66 21.93 -43.53
N GLU A 539 -10.04 22.97 -44.08
CA GLU A 539 -9.86 23.09 -45.53
C GLU A 539 -8.97 21.96 -46.08
N GLY A 540 -9.42 21.35 -47.17
CA GLY A 540 -8.70 20.29 -47.87
C GLY A 540 -7.54 20.84 -48.71
N ARG A 541 -6.44 20.10 -48.73
CA ARG A 541 -5.24 20.33 -49.55
C ARG A 541 -5.12 19.34 -50.72
N GLY A 542 -5.82 18.21 -50.66
CA GLY A 542 -5.78 17.17 -51.68
C GLY A 542 -6.12 15.78 -51.13
N GLU A 543 -5.98 14.76 -51.96
CA GLU A 543 -6.24 13.36 -51.63
C GLU A 543 -5.02 12.49 -51.99
N GLY A 544 -4.74 11.45 -51.21
CA GLY A 544 -3.69 10.47 -51.51
C GLY A 544 -2.64 10.36 -50.40
N PHE A 545 -1.37 10.58 -50.73
CA PHE A 545 -0.28 10.58 -49.75
C PHE A 545 0.65 11.78 -49.96
N GLU A 546 1.27 12.26 -48.88
CA GLU A 546 2.26 13.34 -48.91
C GLU A 546 3.42 12.98 -47.98
N LEU A 547 4.65 13.04 -48.51
CA LEU A 547 5.88 13.07 -47.71
C LEU A 547 6.43 14.49 -47.78
N ARG A 548 6.48 15.20 -46.65
CA ARG A 548 6.92 16.60 -46.56
C ARG A 548 8.03 16.75 -45.52
N THR A 549 9.00 17.60 -45.84
CA THR A 549 9.97 18.17 -44.88
C THR A 549 10.39 19.55 -45.35
N ASP A 550 10.64 20.47 -44.42
CA ASP A 550 11.24 21.79 -44.71
C ASP A 550 12.78 21.72 -44.69
N GLN A 551 13.34 20.54 -44.43
CA GLN A 551 14.78 20.25 -44.45
C GLN A 551 15.13 19.39 -45.68
N TRP A 552 16.30 18.76 -45.67
CA TRP A 552 16.74 17.88 -46.76
C TRP A 552 15.95 16.55 -46.75
N GLY A 553 15.52 16.10 -47.93
CA GLY A 553 14.89 14.80 -48.13
C GLY A 553 15.76 13.85 -48.95
N ALA A 554 15.71 12.55 -48.64
CA ALA A 554 16.34 11.50 -49.44
C ALA A 554 15.48 10.23 -49.45
N VAL A 555 15.22 9.69 -50.65
CA VAL A 555 14.58 8.38 -50.84
C VAL A 555 15.63 7.42 -51.42
N ARG A 556 15.85 6.29 -50.75
CA ARG A 556 16.89 5.32 -51.14
C ARG A 556 16.33 3.90 -51.11
N ALA A 557 16.54 3.17 -52.20
CA ALA A 557 16.22 1.75 -52.29
C ALA A 557 17.40 1.01 -52.95
N GLY A 558 18.17 0.27 -52.15
CA GLY A 558 19.42 -0.36 -52.59
C GLY A 558 19.24 -1.46 -53.66
N GLN A 559 18.01 -1.95 -53.83
CA GLN A 559 17.63 -2.96 -54.84
C GLN A 559 16.79 -2.35 -55.98
N GLY A 560 16.64 -1.02 -56.04
CA GLY A 560 15.86 -0.29 -57.05
C GLY A 560 14.63 0.42 -56.49
N LEU A 561 14.21 1.51 -57.16
CA LEU A 561 13.05 2.34 -56.81
C LEU A 561 12.12 2.44 -58.03
N LEU A 562 10.84 2.10 -57.87
CA LEU A 562 9.81 2.32 -58.90
C LEU A 562 9.00 3.56 -58.54
N VAL A 563 9.02 4.56 -59.42
CA VAL A 563 8.08 5.69 -59.39
C VAL A 563 7.30 5.63 -60.69
N SER A 564 5.99 5.41 -60.61
CA SER A 564 5.14 5.14 -61.76
C SER A 564 3.82 5.88 -61.64
N THR A 565 3.32 6.35 -62.79
CA THR A 565 1.96 6.91 -62.94
C THR A 565 1.00 5.91 -63.58
N HIS A 566 1.46 4.70 -63.91
CA HIS A 566 0.61 3.67 -64.49
C HIS A 566 -0.42 3.18 -63.47
N PRO A 567 -1.73 3.16 -63.81
CA PRO A 567 -2.77 2.74 -62.88
C PRO A 567 -2.72 1.22 -62.66
N GLN A 568 -2.89 0.79 -61.41
CA GLN A 568 -3.01 -0.61 -61.04
C GLN A 568 -4.22 -0.79 -60.12
N GLN A 569 -5.34 -1.23 -60.68
CA GLN A 569 -6.55 -1.45 -59.91
C GLN A 569 -6.32 -2.52 -58.83
N GLN A 570 -6.72 -2.19 -57.60
CA GLN A 570 -6.70 -3.10 -56.44
C GLN A 570 -5.33 -3.74 -56.15
N ALA A 571 -4.22 -3.09 -56.55
CA ALA A 571 -2.88 -3.65 -56.42
C ALA A 571 -2.76 -5.08 -56.99
N ALA A 572 -3.43 -5.38 -58.11
CA ALA A 572 -3.51 -6.75 -58.67
C ALA A 572 -2.16 -7.34 -59.13
N ALA A 573 -1.23 -6.51 -59.60
CA ALA A 573 0.16 -6.90 -59.90
C ALA A 573 1.09 -6.82 -58.66
N MET A 574 2.33 -7.27 -58.80
CA MET A 574 3.34 -7.20 -57.73
C MET A 574 3.87 -5.77 -57.54
N HIS A 575 4.41 -5.44 -56.35
CA HIS A 575 4.78 -4.08 -55.96
C HIS A 575 5.88 -3.38 -56.80
N LEU A 576 6.64 -4.12 -57.62
CA LEU A 576 7.66 -3.60 -58.54
C LEU A 576 7.36 -3.95 -60.01
N ASP A 577 6.11 -4.21 -60.38
CA ASP A 577 5.74 -4.57 -61.74
C ASP A 577 6.13 -3.49 -62.76
N ALA A 578 7.14 -3.79 -63.58
CA ALA A 578 7.58 -2.94 -64.68
C ALA A 578 6.98 -3.34 -66.04
N GLN A 579 6.02 -4.29 -66.11
CA GLN A 579 5.40 -4.67 -67.39
C GLN A 579 4.79 -3.50 -68.16
N PRO A 580 4.03 -2.57 -67.54
CA PRO A 580 3.50 -1.41 -68.27
C PRO A 580 4.61 -0.53 -68.86
N ALA A 581 5.66 -0.27 -68.08
CA ALA A 581 6.80 0.53 -68.53
C ALA A 581 7.56 -0.18 -69.66
N LYS A 582 7.78 -1.49 -69.52
CA LYS A 582 8.40 -2.33 -70.55
C LYS A 582 7.61 -2.32 -71.85
N ALA A 583 6.30 -2.55 -71.79
CA ALA A 583 5.43 -2.51 -72.96
C ALA A 583 5.45 -1.13 -73.64
N GLN A 584 5.47 -0.05 -72.87
CA GLN A 584 5.60 1.32 -73.39
C GLN A 584 6.95 1.53 -74.10
N ILE A 585 8.06 1.06 -73.51
CA ILE A 585 9.40 1.18 -74.11
C ILE A 585 9.50 0.30 -75.37
N GLU A 586 8.92 -0.91 -75.38
CA GLU A 586 8.84 -1.78 -76.56
C GLU A 586 8.06 -1.11 -77.71
N ALA A 587 6.92 -0.49 -77.41
CA ALA A 587 6.14 0.26 -78.39
C ALA A 587 6.90 1.48 -78.94
N ASN A 588 7.60 2.22 -78.08
CA ASN A 588 8.43 3.37 -78.47
C ASN A 588 9.61 2.94 -79.35
N LEU A 589 10.25 1.80 -79.04
CA LEU A 589 11.34 1.25 -79.85
C LEU A 589 10.85 0.85 -81.25
N ASN A 590 9.71 0.17 -81.34
CA ASN A 590 9.12 -0.21 -82.63
C ASN A 590 8.79 1.01 -83.48
N SER A 591 8.20 2.05 -82.87
CA SER A 591 7.89 3.31 -83.55
C SER A 591 9.15 4.04 -84.03
N SER A 592 10.19 4.09 -83.20
CA SER A 592 11.48 4.70 -83.55
C SER A 592 12.19 3.94 -84.67
N ASN A 593 12.10 2.60 -84.69
CA ASN A 593 12.70 1.80 -85.76
C ASN A 593 12.03 2.12 -87.11
N ALA A 594 10.70 2.21 -87.13
CA ALA A 594 9.96 2.57 -88.33
C ALA A 594 10.36 3.97 -88.85
N LEU A 595 10.47 4.97 -87.96
CA LEU A 595 10.91 6.31 -88.32
C LEU A 595 12.37 6.33 -88.81
N SER A 596 13.26 5.55 -88.19
CA SER A 596 14.66 5.49 -88.58
C SER A 596 14.84 4.85 -89.97
N GLU A 597 14.02 3.85 -90.31
CA GLU A 597 14.04 3.26 -91.65
C GLU A 597 13.51 4.25 -92.70
N VAL A 598 12.49 5.04 -92.37
CA VAL A 598 12.05 6.14 -93.25
C VAL A 598 13.16 7.18 -93.45
N ALA A 599 13.85 7.59 -92.38
CA ALA A 599 14.96 8.54 -92.45
C ALA A 599 16.12 8.02 -93.33
N LYS A 600 16.53 6.76 -93.14
CA LYS A 600 17.54 6.11 -93.99
C LYS A 600 17.11 6.06 -95.45
N ASN A 601 15.86 5.72 -95.73
CA ASN A 601 15.31 5.68 -97.09
C ASN A 601 15.25 7.07 -97.75
N GLN A 602 15.19 8.14 -96.94
CA GLN A 602 15.26 9.53 -97.39
C GLN A 602 16.70 10.10 -97.39
N GLN A 603 17.73 9.26 -97.24
CA GLN A 603 19.15 9.65 -97.18
C GLN A 603 19.48 10.64 -96.06
N THR A 604 18.75 10.57 -94.97
CA THR A 604 19.00 11.32 -93.73
C THR A 604 19.51 10.40 -92.63
N ASP A 605 20.13 10.98 -91.59
CA ASP A 605 20.74 10.22 -90.52
C ASP A 605 19.70 9.38 -89.73
N PRO A 606 20.05 8.14 -89.33
CA PRO A 606 19.18 7.29 -88.53
C PRO A 606 19.00 7.84 -87.10
N LEU A 607 17.94 7.39 -86.43
CA LEU A 607 17.68 7.78 -85.04
C LEU A 607 18.67 7.09 -84.09
N GLU A 608 19.51 7.87 -83.42
CA GLU A 608 20.48 7.37 -82.43
C GLU A 608 19.84 6.82 -81.14
N VAL A 609 18.58 7.18 -80.87
CA VAL A 609 17.82 6.76 -79.67
C VAL A 609 17.53 5.25 -79.62
N LEU A 610 17.65 4.53 -80.74
CA LEU A 610 17.30 3.12 -80.84
C LEU A 610 18.11 2.21 -79.91
N ASP A 611 19.40 2.47 -79.77
CA ASP A 611 20.27 1.64 -78.93
C ASP A 611 20.03 1.92 -77.44
N ASN A 612 19.67 3.16 -77.08
CA ASN A 612 19.28 3.51 -75.71
C ASN A 612 17.99 2.78 -75.28
N LEU A 613 16.97 2.74 -76.14
CA LEU A 613 15.71 2.04 -75.85
C LEU A 613 15.90 0.52 -75.71
N LYS A 614 16.75 -0.09 -76.54
CA LYS A 614 17.11 -1.52 -76.41
C LYS A 614 17.87 -1.78 -75.10
N ASN A 615 18.79 -0.89 -74.72
CA ASN A 615 19.53 -1.00 -73.46
C ASN A 615 18.60 -0.90 -72.25
N PHE A 616 17.64 0.04 -72.25
CA PHE A 616 16.64 0.16 -71.20
C PHE A 616 15.77 -1.11 -71.05
N LEU A 617 15.32 -1.70 -72.16
CA LEU A 617 14.61 -3.00 -72.11
C LEU A 617 15.48 -4.12 -71.55
N GLY A 618 16.78 -4.13 -71.86
CA GLY A 618 17.73 -5.11 -71.33
C GLY A 618 17.96 -5.00 -69.82
N GLN A 619 17.77 -3.78 -69.27
CA GLN A 619 17.87 -3.47 -67.85
C GLN A 619 16.59 -3.80 -67.06
N ILE A 620 15.48 -4.16 -67.71
CA ILE A 620 14.31 -4.74 -67.03
C ILE A 620 14.50 -6.27 -66.98
N GLU A 621 14.36 -6.87 -65.80
CA GLU A 621 14.38 -8.32 -65.63
C GLU A 621 13.16 -8.96 -66.29
N LYS A 622 13.34 -10.16 -66.86
CA LYS A 622 12.21 -11.04 -67.16
C LYS A 622 11.89 -11.81 -65.89
N GLY A 623 10.75 -11.51 -65.27
CA GLY A 623 10.24 -12.19 -64.10
C GLY A 623 9.87 -13.65 -64.38
N SER A 624 9.88 -14.48 -63.34
CA SER A 624 9.20 -15.78 -63.34
C SER A 624 7.76 -15.62 -62.89
N GLN A 625 6.92 -16.65 -63.00
CA GLN A 625 5.52 -16.61 -62.53
C GLN A 625 5.35 -16.29 -61.03
N GLU A 626 6.45 -16.30 -60.26
CA GLU A 626 6.51 -16.06 -58.81
C GLU A 626 7.20 -14.74 -58.44
N LYS A 627 7.71 -13.96 -59.41
CA LYS A 627 8.43 -12.69 -59.18
C LYS A 627 8.02 -11.62 -60.18
N ALA A 628 8.00 -10.37 -59.72
CA ALA A 628 7.73 -9.22 -60.58
C ALA A 628 8.87 -9.05 -61.61
N ASP A 629 8.56 -8.56 -62.81
CA ASP A 629 9.58 -7.97 -63.67
C ASP A 629 10.10 -6.70 -63.00
N ALA A 630 11.26 -6.81 -62.35
CA ALA A 630 11.92 -5.73 -61.64
C ALA A 630 13.05 -5.11 -62.48
N PHE A 631 13.78 -4.16 -61.91
CA PHE A 631 14.91 -3.50 -62.56
C PHE A 631 16.25 -4.20 -62.22
N LYS A 632 17.07 -4.53 -63.22
CA LYS A 632 18.45 -5.03 -63.03
C LYS A 632 19.41 -3.95 -62.56
N GLN A 633 19.16 -2.71 -62.96
CA GLN A 633 19.98 -1.54 -62.69
C GLN A 633 19.06 -0.33 -62.50
N ALA A 634 19.56 0.71 -61.82
CA ALA A 634 18.81 1.93 -61.64
C ALA A 634 18.44 2.56 -62.99
N LEU A 635 17.14 2.73 -63.21
CA LEU A 635 16.55 3.29 -64.41
C LEU A 635 15.85 4.60 -64.02
N MET A 636 16.32 5.72 -64.56
CA MET A 636 15.48 6.91 -64.66
C MET A 636 14.90 6.92 -66.07
N ILE A 637 13.60 6.62 -66.17
CA ILE A 637 12.83 6.66 -67.41
C ILE A 637 12.41 8.09 -67.69
#